data_AF-A0A7C4JJ18-F1
#
_entry.id   AF-A0A7C4JJ18-F1
#
_cell.length_a   1.000
_cell.length_b   1.000
_cell.length_c   1.000
_cell.angle_alpha   90.00
_cell.angle_beta   90.00
_cell.angle_gamma   90.00
#
_symmetry.space_group_name_H-M   'P 1'
#
loop_
_entity.id
_entity.type
_entity.pdbx_description
1 polymer ?
#
loop_
_entity_poly.entity_id
_entity_poly.type
_entity_poly.pdbx_seq_one_letter_code
_entity_poly.pdbx_strand_id
1 'polypeptide(L)' 'MIKPRGCNASGHKGWVELKCKICAKKLYIGDDIIYVCPKCGEAKEVYFCLADAKKTVHMKCPYCGTELKLLLSIS' A
#
# COMPACT_ATOMS: atom_id res chain seq x y z
N MET A 1 29.18 -31.17 -10.65
CA MET A 1 28.08 -30.26 -11.04
C MET A 1 27.61 -29.49 -9.81
N ILE A 2 28.04 -28.25 -9.66
CA ILE A 2 27.66 -27.40 -8.54
C ILE A 2 26.44 -26.61 -9.01
N LYS A 3 25.24 -26.98 -8.53
CA LYS A 3 24.03 -26.17 -8.75
C LYS A 3 24.14 -24.97 -7.81
N PRO A 4 24.28 -23.72 -8.30
CA PRO A 4 24.08 -22.58 -7.42
C PRO A 4 22.61 -22.63 -6.97
N ARG A 5 22.39 -22.89 -5.69
CA ARG A 5 21.08 -22.67 -5.08
C ARG A 5 20.89 -21.16 -5.13
N GLY A 6 20.06 -20.69 -6.07
CA GLY A 6 19.72 -19.28 -6.16
C GLY A 6 19.23 -18.80 -4.81
N CYS A 7 20.01 -17.94 -4.15
CA CYS A 7 19.60 -17.18 -2.97
C CYS A 7 18.55 -16.11 -3.30
N ASN A 8 17.79 -16.30 -4.38
CA ASN A 8 16.63 -15.48 -4.72
C ASN A 8 15.42 -16.18 -4.10
N ALA A 9 15.45 -16.37 -2.77
CA ALA A 9 14.21 -16.60 -2.08
C ALA A 9 13.41 -15.31 -2.24
N SER A 10 12.43 -15.32 -3.15
CA SER A 10 11.35 -14.33 -3.21
C SER A 10 10.51 -14.46 -1.93
N GLY A 11 11.13 -14.18 -0.78
CA GLY A 11 10.66 -14.54 0.55
C GLY A 11 10.49 -13.35 1.49
N HIS A 12 11.00 -12.17 1.12
CA HIS A 12 10.68 -10.93 1.81
C HIS A 12 9.48 -10.28 1.14
N LYS A 13 8.28 -10.85 1.32
CA LYS A 13 7.04 -10.07 1.14
C LYS A 13 7.17 -8.85 2.05
N GLY A 14 6.89 -7.66 1.51
CA GLY A 14 7.19 -6.37 2.13
C GLY A 14 7.12 -6.36 3.66
N TRP A 15 8.17 -5.86 4.31
CA TRP A 15 8.35 -5.86 5.77
C TRP A 15 7.19 -5.23 6.57
N VAL A 16 6.29 -4.51 5.90
CA VAL A 16 5.15 -3.82 6.50
C VAL A 16 3.86 -4.24 5.79
N GLU A 17 2.99 -4.96 6.51
CA GLU A 17 1.62 -5.25 6.10
C GLU A 17 0.72 -4.07 6.51
N LEU A 18 0.09 -3.45 5.53
CA LEU A 18 -0.94 -2.43 5.68
C LEU A 18 -2.32 -3.00 5.35
N LYS A 19 -3.37 -2.29 5.73
CA LYS A 19 -4.76 -2.71 5.48
C LYS A 19 -5.56 -1.61 4.82
N CYS A 20 -6.24 -1.94 3.71
CA CYS A 20 -7.17 -1.01 3.07
C CYS A 20 -8.34 -0.72 4.02
N LYS A 21 -8.65 0.56 4.28
CA LYS A 21 -9.73 0.93 5.21
C LYS A 21 -11.14 0.63 4.65
N ILE A 22 -11.27 0.50 3.33
CA ILE A 22 -12.55 0.23 2.66
C ILE A 22 -12.82 -1.27 2.55
N CYS A 23 -11.97 -2.00 1.83
CA CYS A 23 -12.18 -3.42 1.56
C CYS A 23 -11.49 -4.37 2.55
N ALA A 24 -10.77 -3.84 3.54
CA ALA A 24 -10.01 -4.63 4.52
C ALA A 24 -8.92 -5.54 3.91
N LYS A 25 -8.59 -5.38 2.62
CA LYS A 25 -7.53 -6.14 1.94
C LYS A 25 -6.16 -5.83 2.57
N LYS A 26 -5.35 -6.87 2.75
CA LYS A 26 -3.93 -6.77 3.12
C LYS A 26 -3.12 -6.23 1.94
N LEU A 27 -2.29 -5.24 2.22
CA LEU A 27 -1.43 -4.55 1.26
C LEU A 27 0.01 -4.62 1.78
N TYR A 28 0.96 -4.92 0.92
CA TYR A 28 2.36 -5.01 1.32
C TYR A 28 3.15 -3.85 0.73
N ILE A 29 3.85 -3.08 1.59
CA ILE A 29 4.71 -1.99 1.12
C ILE A 29 5.83 -2.59 0.27
N GLY A 30 5.90 -2.21 -1.01
CA GLY A 30 6.89 -2.67 -1.99
C GLY A 30 6.36 -3.62 -3.05
N ASP A 31 5.23 -4.30 -2.78
CA ASP A 31 4.59 -5.22 -3.72
C ASP A 31 3.29 -4.62 -4.28
N ASP A 32 2.53 -3.93 -3.43
CA ASP A 32 1.25 -3.30 -3.79
C ASP A 32 1.36 -1.79 -4.01
N ILE A 33 0.48 -1.26 -4.88
CA ILE A 33 0.26 0.18 -5.05
C ILE A 33 -0.69 0.67 -3.95
N ILE A 34 -0.14 1.41 -3.00
CA ILE A 34 -0.87 1.89 -1.81
C ILE A 34 -1.03 3.40 -1.89
N TYR A 35 -2.25 3.88 -1.68
CA TYR A 35 -2.54 5.31 -1.56
C TYR A 35 -2.79 5.66 -0.10
N VAL A 36 -2.31 6.83 0.31
CA VAL A 36 -2.43 7.36 1.66
C VAL A 36 -2.91 8.81 1.61
N CYS A 37 -3.73 9.20 2.57
CA CYS A 37 -4.05 10.61 2.75
C CYS A 37 -2.89 11.30 3.49
N PRO A 38 -2.29 12.39 2.98
CA PRO A 38 -1.18 13.05 3.68
C PRO A 38 -1.60 13.72 5.01
N LYS A 39 -2.88 14.03 5.20
CA LYS A 39 -3.39 14.61 6.45
C LYS A 39 -3.88 13.56 7.44
N CYS A 40 -4.62 12.56 6.95
CA CYS A 40 -5.22 11.54 7.82
C CYS A 40 -4.34 10.30 8.00
N GLY A 41 -3.44 10.02 7.06
CA GLY A 41 -2.55 8.87 7.09
C GLY A 41 -1.54 8.94 8.22
N GLU A 42 -1.04 10.14 8.53
CA GLU A 42 -0.07 10.36 9.62
C GLU A 42 -0.70 10.14 11.01
N ALA A 43 -2.00 10.42 11.16
CA ALA A 43 -2.69 10.34 12.45
C ALA A 43 -3.53 9.07 12.66
N LYS A 44 -4.02 8.44 11.58
CA LYS A 44 -5.03 7.37 11.62
C LYS A 44 -4.69 6.16 10.75
N GLU A 45 -3.48 6.10 10.19
CA GLU A 45 -3.02 4.96 9.37
C GLU A 45 -4.02 4.61 8.25
N VAL A 46 -4.54 5.64 7.58
CA VAL A 46 -5.57 5.49 6.56
C VAL A 46 -4.94 5.19 5.21
N TYR A 47 -4.87 3.90 4.90
CA TYR A 47 -4.37 3.39 3.63
C TYR A 47 -5.50 2.86 2.74
N PHE A 48 -5.32 3.00 1.43
CA PHE A 48 -6.25 2.58 0.39
C PHE A 48 -5.52 1.78 -0.68
N CYS A 49 -6.15 0.71 -1.15
CA CYS A 49 -5.65 -0.01 -2.31
C CYS A 49 -5.94 0.79 -3.60
N LEU A 50 -5.18 0.56 -4.66
CA LEU A 50 -5.40 1.18 -5.98
C LEU A 50 -6.86 1.11 -6.46
N ALA A 51 -7.53 -0.04 -6.26
CA ALA A 51 -8.90 -0.24 -6.73
C ALA A 51 -9.89 0.68 -6.00
N ASP A 52 -9.87 0.70 -4.67
CA ASP A 52 -10.75 1.56 -3.87
C ASP A 52 -10.39 3.04 -4.02
N ALA A 53 -9.09 3.34 -4.07
CA ALA A 53 -8.58 4.68 -4.32
C ALA A 53 -9.19 5.26 -5.60
N LYS A 54 -9.29 4.48 -6.69
CA LYS A 54 -9.87 4.93 -7.96
C LYS A 54 -11.38 4.82 -8.03
N LYS A 55 -11.96 3.70 -7.57
CA LYS A 55 -13.38 3.39 -7.77
C LYS A 55 -14.30 3.97 -6.71
N THR A 56 -13.89 3.93 -5.44
CA THR A 56 -14.76 4.23 -4.31
C THR A 56 -14.58 5.66 -3.83
N VAL A 57 -13.32 6.07 -3.68
CA VAL A 57 -12.98 7.38 -3.09
C VAL A 57 -12.46 8.38 -4.13
N HIS A 58 -12.36 7.98 -5.40
CA HIS A 58 -11.99 8.84 -6.53
C HIS A 58 -10.75 9.72 -6.27
N MET A 59 -9.70 9.13 -5.70
CA MET A 59 -8.44 9.76 -5.31
C MET A 59 -8.59 10.88 -4.27
N LYS A 60 -9.70 10.94 -3.54
CA LYS A 60 -9.93 11.88 -2.45
C LYS A 60 -10.17 11.14 -1.14
N CYS A 61 -9.70 11.69 -0.04
CA CYS A 61 -9.89 11.10 1.28
C CYS A 61 -11.37 11.25 1.71
N PRO A 62 -12.07 10.17 2.09
CA PRO A 62 -13.48 10.26 2.53
C PRO A 62 -13.66 10.99 3.86
N TYR A 63 -12.59 11.18 4.63
CA TYR A 63 -12.66 11.84 5.95
C TYR A 63 -12.45 13.36 5.88
N CYS A 64 -11.51 13.83 5.05
CA CYS A 64 -11.10 15.23 5.01
C CYS A 64 -11.17 15.87 3.62
N GLY A 65 -11.57 15.11 2.59
CA GLY A 65 -11.66 15.57 1.20
C GLY A 65 -10.32 15.86 0.51
N THR A 66 -9.18 15.67 1.19
CA THR A 66 -7.85 15.93 0.63
C THR A 66 -7.48 14.86 -0.40
N GLU A 67 -6.78 15.26 -1.47
CA GLU A 67 -6.30 14.32 -2.50
C GLU A 67 -5.34 13.27 -1.92
N LEU A 68 -5.54 12.02 -2.32
CA LEU A 68 -4.72 10.89 -1.91
C LEU A 68 -3.39 10.92 -2.64
N LYS A 69 -2.31 10.68 -1.90
CA LYS A 69 -0.96 10.55 -2.45
C LYS A 69 -0.58 9.08 -2.54
N LEU A 70 0.19 8.74 -3.56
CA LEU A 70 0.82 7.43 -3.63
C LEU A 70 1.83 7.33 -2.49
N LEU A 71 1.68 6.30 -1.66
CA LEU A 71 2.71 5.91 -0.70
C LEU A 71 3.82 5.25 -1.53
N LEU A 72 4.79 6.06 -1.95
CA LEU A 72 5.95 5.56 -2.70
C LEU A 72 6.70 4.57 -1.82
N SER A 73 6.71 3.31 -2.25
CA SER A 73 7.70 2.36 -1.78
C SER A 73 9.03 2.77 -2.38
N ILE A 74 9.94 3.27 -1.55
CA ILE A 74 11.29 3.66 -1.95
C ILE A 74 11.95 2.40 -2.53
N SER A 75 12.29 2.44 -3.83
CA SER A 75 13.06 1.40 -4.53
C SER A 75 14.52 1.40 -4.11
#